data_AF-A0A6L0XVN1-F1
#
_entry.id   AF-A0A6L0XVN1-F1
#
_cell.length_a   1.000
_cell.length_b   1.000
_cell.length_c   1.000
_cell.angle_alpha   90.00
_cell.angle_beta   90.00
_cell.angle_gamma   90.00
#
_symmetry.space_group_name_H-M   'P 1'
#
loop_
_entity.id
_entity.type
_entity.pdbx_description
1 polymer ?
#
loop_
_entity_poly.entity_id
_entity_poly.type
_entity_poly.pdbx_seq_one_letter_code
_entity_poly.pdbx_strand_id
1 'polypeptide(L)'
;MRFSRALLQGSAAVSSMGELSIHACVGVIQNPSRGALQGEPEWSCKLLLTECGIPARWPPTLRAVASQQVFHLRCRGAAMAGYCFANLREGELVHVVSKLVHKPRYVPVHGTYFTTTELLVTDSLGSIVSVAQLV
;
A
#
# COMPACT_ATOMS: atom_id res chain seq x y z
N MET A 1 31.52 -43.81 -3.94
CA MET A 1 31.67 -43.05 -2.68
C MET A 1 30.43 -42.20 -2.49
N ARG A 2 29.57 -42.55 -1.53
CA ARG A 2 28.34 -41.84 -1.18
C ARG A 2 28.68 -40.88 -0.03
N PHE A 3 28.54 -39.58 -0.25
CA PHE A 3 28.61 -38.61 0.85
C PHE A 3 27.22 -38.35 1.39
N SER A 4 26.97 -38.93 2.56
CA SER A 4 25.81 -38.66 3.42
C SER A 4 25.95 -37.24 3.97
N ARG A 5 25.01 -36.33 3.64
CA ARG A 5 24.90 -35.04 4.32
C ARG A 5 24.02 -35.20 5.54
N ALA A 6 24.69 -35.30 6.68
CA ALA A 6 24.09 -35.23 8.00
C ALA A 6 23.60 -33.80 8.28
N LEU A 7 22.37 -33.71 8.77
CA LEU A 7 21.88 -32.86 9.86
C LEU A 7 22.51 -31.45 10.00
N LEU A 8 21.78 -30.44 9.52
CA LEU A 8 21.72 -29.14 10.19
C LEU A 8 20.28 -28.89 10.60
N GLN A 9 19.96 -29.39 11.78
CA GLN A 9 18.73 -29.16 12.51
C GLN A 9 18.84 -27.77 13.15
N GLY A 10 18.58 -26.72 12.37
CA GLY A 10 18.37 -25.37 12.87
C GLY A 10 16.91 -25.25 13.30
N SER A 11 16.64 -25.41 14.59
CA SER A 11 15.33 -25.09 15.18
C SER A 11 15.14 -23.58 15.12
N ALA A 12 14.60 -23.08 14.00
CA ALA A 12 14.14 -21.71 13.92
C ALA A 12 12.89 -21.61 14.79
N ALA A 13 12.98 -20.84 15.88
CA ALA A 13 11.81 -20.46 16.65
C ALA A 13 10.80 -19.83 15.70
N VAL A 14 9.68 -20.51 15.45
CA VAL A 14 8.52 -19.95 14.77
C VAL A 14 7.90 -18.96 15.74
N SER A 15 8.48 -17.76 15.82
CA SER A 15 7.75 -16.61 16.33
C SER A 15 6.62 -16.37 15.34
N SER A 16 5.37 -16.41 15.79
CA SER A 16 4.21 -15.97 15.02
C SER A 16 4.27 -14.45 14.82
N MET A 17 5.30 -13.97 14.11
CA MET A 17 5.29 -12.65 13.50
C MET A 17 4.29 -12.75 12.35
N GLY A 18 3.08 -12.22 12.57
CA GLY A 18 2.11 -12.07 11.49
C GLY A 18 2.78 -11.43 10.29
N GLU A 19 2.66 -12.08 9.14
CA GLU A 19 3.31 -11.71 7.88
C GLU A 19 3.12 -10.21 7.61
N LEU A 20 4.21 -9.44 7.73
CA LEU A 20 4.18 -8.00 7.54
C LEU A 20 4.28 -7.74 6.03
N SER A 21 3.12 -7.62 5.37
CA SER A 21 3.03 -7.31 3.93
C SER A 21 3.37 -5.84 3.68
N ILE A 22 4.64 -5.56 3.38
CA ILE A 22 5.09 -4.23 2.97
C ILE A 22 4.81 -4.03 1.49
N HIS A 23 4.15 -2.93 1.14
CA HIS A 23 3.89 -2.51 -0.23
C HIS A 23 4.48 -1.12 -0.48
N ALA A 24 5.27 -1.00 -1.54
CA ALA A 24 5.86 0.25 -1.99
C ALA A 24 5.28 0.64 -3.36
N CYS A 25 4.82 1.87 -3.50
CA CYS A 25 4.23 2.37 -4.73
C CYS A 25 4.44 3.86 -4.91
N VAL A 26 4.28 4.33 -6.15
CA VAL A 26 4.24 5.75 -6.50
C VAL A 26 2.86 6.04 -7.08
N GLY A 27 2.20 7.08 -6.61
CA GLY A 27 0.87 7.44 -7.08
C GLY A 27 0.50 8.88 -6.83
N VAL A 28 -0.61 9.30 -7.42
CA VAL A 28 -1.14 10.67 -7.32
C VAL A 28 -2.20 10.74 -6.23
N ILE A 29 -2.11 11.76 -5.37
CA ILE A 29 -3.09 12.03 -4.32
C ILE A 29 -4.39 12.57 -4.93
N GLN A 30 -5.52 11.95 -4.57
CA GLN A 30 -6.86 12.42 -4.91
C GLN A 30 -7.75 12.46 -3.66
N ASN A 31 -8.57 13.51 -3.53
CA ASN A 31 -9.51 13.72 -2.44
C ASN A 31 -8.89 13.50 -1.04
N PRO A 32 -7.81 14.22 -0.66
CA PRO A 32 -7.25 14.13 0.68
C PRO A 32 -8.27 14.61 1.70
N SER A 33 -8.33 13.92 2.84
CA SER A 33 -9.30 14.17 3.91
C SER A 33 -8.65 14.08 5.27
N ARG A 34 -9.22 14.83 6.22
CA ARG A 34 -8.83 14.82 7.63
C ARG A 34 -9.91 14.11 8.44
N GLY A 35 -9.49 13.27 9.37
CA GLY A 35 -10.39 12.52 10.23
C GLY A 35 -9.73 12.07 11.51
N ALA A 36 -10.46 11.25 12.26
CA ALA A 36 -9.95 10.56 13.43
C ALA A 36 -10.56 9.15 13.48
N LEU A 37 -9.76 8.17 13.87
CA LEU A 37 -10.18 6.78 14.03
C LEU A 37 -9.76 6.29 15.40
N GLN A 38 -10.74 5.89 16.23
CA GLN A 38 -10.50 5.41 17.60
C GLN A 38 -9.72 6.42 18.47
N GLY A 39 -9.96 7.71 18.28
CA GLY A 39 -9.30 8.78 19.02
C GLY A 39 -7.92 9.19 18.49
N GLU A 40 -7.38 8.49 17.49
CA GLU A 40 -6.14 8.88 16.83
C GLU A 40 -6.41 9.72 15.58
N PRO A 41 -5.60 10.76 15.32
CA PRO A 41 -5.71 11.53 14.09
C PRO A 41 -5.40 10.66 12.87
N GLU A 42 -6.17 10.86 11.81
CA GLU A 42 -6.06 10.15 10.55
C GLU A 42 -6.09 11.13 9.38
N TRP A 43 -5.12 11.02 8.48
CA TRP A 43 -5.18 11.57 7.13
C TRP A 43 -5.46 10.44 6.15
N SER A 44 -6.35 10.65 5.18
CA SER A 44 -6.62 9.62 4.17
C SER A 44 -6.89 10.21 2.80
N CYS A 45 -6.56 9.45 1.75
CA CYS A 45 -6.83 9.83 0.37
C CYS A 45 -7.09 8.60 -0.50
N LYS A 46 -7.50 8.85 -1.75
CA LYS A 46 -7.34 7.89 -2.84
C LYS A 46 -5.95 8.09 -3.46
N LEU A 47 -5.24 7.00 -3.69
CA LEU A 47 -3.95 7.00 -4.36
C LEU A 47 -4.11 6.35 -5.74
N LEU A 48 -3.84 7.12 -6.78
CA LEU A 48 -3.97 6.68 -8.18
C LEU A 48 -2.61 6.16 -8.67
N LEU A 49 -2.52 4.87 -8.97
CA LEU A 49 -1.33 4.23 -9.53
C LEU A 49 -1.59 4.01 -11.02
N THR A 50 -0.78 4.65 -11.86
CA THR A 50 -0.90 4.50 -13.31
C THR A 50 0.22 3.60 -13.83
N GLU A 51 -0.15 2.57 -14.56
CA GLU A 51 0.78 1.69 -15.25
C GLU A 51 0.61 1.88 -16.75
N CYS A 52 1.69 2.25 -17.44
CA CYS A 52 1.73 2.36 -18.89
C CYS A 52 2.94 1.62 -19.45
N GLY A 53 2.75 0.88 -20.53
CA GLY A 53 3.87 0.17 -21.16
C GLY A 53 3.45 -0.72 -22.32
N ILE A 54 4.43 -1.40 -22.90
CA ILE A 54 4.22 -2.39 -23.95
C ILE A 54 4.52 -3.77 -23.35
N PRO A 55 3.63 -4.76 -23.50
CA PRO A 55 3.89 -6.11 -23.02
C PRO A 55 5.17 -6.67 -23.64
N ALA A 56 6.06 -7.25 -22.83
CA ALA A 56 7.29 -7.90 -23.30
C ALA A 56 7.04 -9.25 -24.01
N ARG A 57 5.80 -9.55 -24.44
CA ARG A 57 5.42 -10.83 -25.05
C ARG A 57 5.91 -10.90 -26.48
N TRP A 58 6.46 -12.06 -26.87
CA TRP A 58 6.78 -12.38 -28.26
C TRP A 58 5.70 -13.29 -28.87
N PRO A 59 5.26 -13.07 -30.12
CA PRO A 59 5.60 -11.95 -31.01
C PRO A 59 5.08 -10.61 -30.45
N PRO A 60 5.74 -9.48 -30.79
CA PRO A 60 5.46 -8.20 -30.17
C PRO A 60 4.08 -7.72 -30.60
N THR A 61 3.16 -7.66 -29.64
CA THR A 61 1.87 -6.99 -29.82
C THR A 61 2.06 -5.49 -29.64
N LEU A 62 1.81 -4.67 -30.67
CA LEU A 62 1.90 -3.21 -30.64
C LEU A 62 0.82 -2.52 -29.76
N ARG A 63 0.20 -3.25 -28.85
CA ARG A 63 -0.88 -2.72 -28.00
C ARG A 63 -0.27 -2.18 -26.71
N ALA A 64 -0.24 -0.86 -26.57
CA ALA A 64 0.06 -0.23 -25.31
C ALA A 64 -0.99 -0.63 -24.27
N VAL A 65 -0.53 -1.03 -23.09
CA VAL A 65 -1.37 -1.22 -21.91
C VAL A 65 -1.31 0.07 -21.12
N ALA A 66 -2.48 0.64 -20.85
CA ALA A 66 -2.65 1.72 -19.89
C ALA A 66 -3.69 1.24 -18.88
N SER A 67 -3.29 1.13 -17.62
CA SER A 67 -4.16 0.77 -16.51
C SER A 67 -4.01 1.81 -15.39
N GLN A 68 -5.08 2.00 -14.63
CA GLN A 68 -5.04 2.81 -13.42
C GLN A 68 -5.67 2.03 -12.29
N GLN A 69 -4.89 1.81 -11.24
CA GLN A 69 -5.35 1.20 -10.00
C GLN A 69 -5.60 2.29 -8.97
N VAL A 70 -6.57 2.06 -8.09
CA VAL A 70 -6.91 2.99 -7.02
C VAL A 70 -6.80 2.28 -5.69
N PHE A 71 -5.94 2.81 -4.82
CA PHE A 71 -5.82 2.35 -3.43
C PHE A 71 -6.38 3.39 -2.47
N HIS A 72 -6.98 2.92 -1.37
CA HIS A 72 -7.26 3.76 -0.22
C HIS A 72 -6.02 3.82 0.66
N LEU A 73 -5.48 5.03 0.87
CA LEU A 73 -4.32 5.25 1.72
C LEU A 73 -4.75 5.92 3.01
N ARG A 74 -4.28 5.38 4.14
CA ARG A 74 -4.49 5.92 5.49
C ARG A 74 -3.15 6.16 6.17
N CYS A 75 -2.98 7.37 6.67
CA CYS A 75 -1.86 7.79 7.50
C CYS A 75 -2.41 8.04 8.92
N ARG A 76 -2.02 7.21 9.88
CA ARG A 76 -2.50 7.26 11.27
C ARG A 76 -1.40 7.66 12.24
N GLY A 77 -1.78 8.34 13.31
CA GLY A 77 -0.87 8.79 14.34
C GLY A 77 -0.57 10.29 14.22
N ALA A 78 -0.21 10.90 15.35
CA ALA A 78 -0.14 12.34 15.47
C ALA A 78 0.97 12.94 14.60
N ALA A 79 2.13 12.28 14.55
CA ALA A 79 3.26 12.75 13.76
C ALA A 79 3.00 12.58 12.27
N MET A 80 2.57 11.39 11.85
CA MET A 80 2.36 11.03 10.46
C MET A 80 1.18 11.77 9.85
N ALA A 81 0.01 11.78 10.52
CA ALA A 81 -1.14 12.53 10.03
C ALA A 81 -0.83 14.04 10.02
N GLY A 82 -0.16 14.56 11.06
CA GLY A 82 0.30 15.95 11.13
C GLY A 82 1.19 16.34 9.95
N TYR A 83 2.17 15.50 9.63
CA TYR A 83 3.02 15.67 8.46
C TYR A 83 2.20 15.71 7.16
N CYS A 84 1.31 14.74 6.95
CA CYS A 84 0.48 14.69 5.74
C CYS A 84 -0.43 15.92 5.61
N PHE A 85 -1.03 16.39 6.71
CA PHE A 85 -1.88 17.59 6.70
C PHE A 85 -1.15 18.86 6.31
N ALA A 86 0.13 18.97 6.69
CA ALA A 86 0.93 20.17 6.46
C ALA A 86 1.60 20.18 5.08
N ASN A 87 1.98 19.01 4.57
CA ASN A 87 2.90 18.91 3.43
C ASN A 87 2.30 18.30 2.17
N LEU A 88 1.16 17.60 2.25
CA LEU A 88 0.61 16.86 1.12
C LEU A 88 -0.69 17.47 0.61
N ARG A 89 -0.80 17.56 -0.71
CA ARG A 89 -1.92 18.20 -1.42
C ARG A 89 -2.49 17.30 -2.49
N GLU A 90 -3.72 17.60 -2.89
CA GLU A 90 -4.34 16.95 -4.05
C GLU A 90 -3.53 17.22 -5.32
N GLY A 91 -3.40 16.20 -6.17
CA GLY A 91 -2.63 16.25 -7.42
C GLY A 91 -1.13 15.99 -7.26
N GLU A 92 -0.60 15.92 -6.04
CA GLU A 92 0.82 15.62 -5.83
C GLU A 92 1.16 14.15 -6.09
N LEU A 93 2.34 13.93 -6.68
CA LEU A 93 2.92 12.61 -6.87
C LEU A 93 3.71 12.24 -5.62
N VAL A 94 3.34 11.13 -4.99
CA VAL A 94 3.97 10.66 -3.76
C VAL A 94 4.52 9.26 -3.91
N HIS A 95 5.65 9.01 -3.26
CA HIS A 95 6.16 7.66 -3.00
C HIS A 95 5.71 7.22 -1.62
N VAL A 96 5.12 6.03 -1.56
CA VAL A 96 4.50 5.48 -0.35
C VAL A 96 5.06 4.10 -0.08
N VAL A 97 5.58 3.91 1.14
CA VAL A 97 5.90 2.60 1.70
C VAL A 97 4.92 2.36 2.83
N SER A 98 4.16 1.27 2.75
CA SER A 98 3.01 1.05 3.64
C SER A 98 2.81 -0.42 3.96
N LYS A 99 1.99 -0.69 4.98
CA LYS A 99 1.44 -2.02 5.22
C LYS A 99 0.19 -2.23 4.37
N LEU A 100 0.11 -3.36 3.69
CA LEU A 100 -1.07 -3.77 2.96
C LEU A 100 -2.07 -4.44 3.93
N VAL A 101 -3.21 -3.81 4.16
CA VAL A 101 -4.24 -4.31 5.08
C VAL A 101 -5.43 -4.81 4.29
N HIS A 102 -5.75 -6.10 4.46
CA HIS A 102 -6.96 -6.70 3.91
C HIS A 102 -8.06 -6.69 4.98
N LYS A 103 -9.09 -5.87 4.77
CA LYS A 103 -10.24 -5.73 5.67
C LYS A 103 -11.48 -6.37 5.06
N PRO A 104 -12.16 -7.29 5.78
CA PRO A 104 -13.46 -7.76 5.37
C PRO A 104 -14.48 -6.63 5.50
N ARG A 105 -15.30 -6.43 4.46
CA ARG A 105 -16.40 -5.49 4.42
C ARG A 105 -17.68 -6.25 4.10
N TYR A 106 -18.64 -6.22 5.01
CA TYR A 106 -19.96 -6.76 4.73
C TYR A 106 -20.70 -5.86 3.73
N VAL A 107 -21.27 -6.45 2.69
CA VAL A 107 -22.08 -5.76 1.69
C VAL A 107 -23.52 -6.28 1.77
N PRO A 108 -24.43 -5.53 2.43
CA PRO A 108 -25.78 -6.01 2.72
C PRO A 108 -26.59 -6.42 1.49
N VAL A 109 -26.43 -5.68 0.38
CA VAL A 109 -27.15 -5.94 -0.88
C VAL A 109 -26.82 -7.32 -1.46
N HIS A 110 -25.61 -7.83 -1.19
CA HIS A 110 -25.18 -9.17 -1.64
C HIS A 110 -25.27 -10.22 -0.53
N GLY A 111 -25.63 -9.84 0.70
CA GLY A 111 -25.67 -10.74 1.85
C GLY A 111 -24.33 -11.41 2.16
N THR A 112 -23.20 -10.81 1.78
CA THR A 112 -21.87 -11.44 1.88
C THR A 112 -20.75 -10.45 2.17
N TYR A 113 -19.57 -10.97 2.52
CA TYR A 113 -18.37 -10.19 2.78
C TYR A 113 -17.48 -10.10 1.53
N PHE A 114 -16.91 -8.92 1.31
CA PHE A 114 -15.88 -8.68 0.32
C PHE A 114 -14.61 -8.20 1.00
N THR A 115 -13.46 -8.63 0.50
CA THR A 115 -12.17 -8.13 0.99
C THR A 115 -11.86 -6.81 0.33
N THR A 116 -11.67 -5.79 1.15
CA THR A 116 -11.15 -4.48 0.72
C THR A 116 -9.68 -4.39 1.11
N THR A 117 -8.86 -3.87 0.21
CA THR A 117 -7.43 -3.70 0.43
C THR A 117 -7.13 -2.21 0.59
N GLU A 118 -6.41 -1.86 1.65
CA GLU A 118 -5.97 -0.50 1.92
C GLU A 118 -4.49 -0.45 2.28
N LEU A 119 -3.88 0.71 2.08
CA LEU A 119 -2.50 1.01 2.43
C LEU A 119 -2.50 1.76 3.76
N LEU A 120 -1.74 1.27 4.73
CA LEU A 120 -1.63 1.87 6.05
C LEU A 120 -0.20 2.32 6.33
N VAL A 121 -0.05 3.59 6.67
CA VAL A 121 1.18 4.20 7.20
C VAL A 121 0.88 4.69 8.62
N THR A 122 1.76 4.41 9.56
CA THR A 122 1.64 4.86 10.95
C THR A 122 2.89 5.60 11.39
N ASP A 123 2.85 6.22 12.57
CA ASP A 123 4.03 6.84 13.21
C ASP A 123 5.22 5.86 13.36
N SER A 124 4.95 4.56 13.42
CA SER A 124 5.94 3.49 13.61
C SER A 124 6.20 2.64 12.37
N LEU A 125 5.45 2.82 11.28
CA LEU A 125 5.52 1.95 10.11
C LEU A 125 5.24 2.68 8.80
N GLY A 126 6.17 2.52 7.86
CA GLY A 126 6.04 3.06 6.51
C GLY A 126 6.47 4.52 6.41
N SER A 127 6.30 5.08 5.22
CA SER A 127 6.69 6.46 4.92
C SER A 127 5.91 6.98 3.72
N ILE A 128 5.67 8.28 3.67
CA ILE A 128 5.11 8.98 2.52
C ILE A 128 5.93 10.23 2.23
N VAL A 129 6.34 10.38 0.97
CA VAL A 129 7.22 11.47 0.54
C VAL A 129 6.69 12.05 -0.76
N SER A 130 6.59 13.38 -0.83
CA SER A 130 6.30 14.08 -2.08
C SER A 130 7.49 13.98 -3.03
N VAL A 131 7.23 13.50 -4.24
CA VAL A 131 8.24 13.29 -5.28
C VAL A 131 8.20 14.42 -6.28
N ALA A 132 6.99 14.85 -6.67
CA ALA A 132 6.77 15.93 -7.60
C ALA A 132 5.36 16.50 -7.45
N GLN A 133 5.16 17.74 -7.90
CA GLN A 133 3.85 18.32 -8.09
C GLN A 133 3.51 18.25 -9.58
N LEU A 134 2.42 17.55 -9.93
CA LEU A 134 1.91 17.55 -11.29
C LEU A 134 1.13 18.87 -11.47
N VAL A 135 1.70 19.76 -12.29
CA VAL A 135 1.14 21.10 -12.61
C VAL A 135 -0.05 20.97 -13.56
#